data_AF-A0A9P6M487-F1
#
_entry.id   AF-A0A9P6M487-F1
#
_cell.length_a   1.000
_cell.length_b   1.000
_cell.length_c   1.000
_cell.angle_alpha   90.00
_cell.angle_beta   90.00
_cell.angle_gamma   90.00
#
_symmetry.space_group_name_H-M   'P 1'
#
loop_
_entity.id
_entity.type
_entity.pdbx_description
1 polymer ?
#
loop_
_entity_poly.entity_id
_entity_poly.type
_entity_poly.pdbx_seq_one_letter_code
_entity_poly.pdbx_strand_id
1 'polypeptide(L)'
;MTSTATSSSHKPISGVKKLVQRTKKMRFPRRANQFLQMQDDNGYSADQFMAPNPQIPWKSIVLAVVLFVIGAVGLTIGALLKVGIIVSPDWLDKGTPLLVLGALCFIPGAYHVGLAYYAYQEYEGYSFSHIPDMDD
;
A
#
# COMPACT_ATOMS: atom_id res chain seq x y z
N MET A 1 26.95 70.57 24.71
CA MET A 1 26.01 69.73 23.93
C MET A 1 25.70 68.50 24.75
N THR A 2 24.46 68.33 25.20
CA THR A 2 23.75 67.05 25.47
C THR A 2 22.41 67.39 26.13
N SER A 3 21.34 67.30 25.34
CA SER A 3 19.96 67.45 25.76
C SER A 3 19.56 66.32 26.71
N THR A 4 18.95 66.64 27.84
CA THR A 4 18.30 65.66 28.72
C THR A 4 16.78 65.82 28.60
N ALA A 5 16.14 64.79 28.08
CA ALA A 5 14.71 64.72 27.83
C ALA A 5 13.93 64.57 29.15
N THR A 6 12.91 65.41 29.35
CA THR A 6 11.96 65.33 30.45
C THR A 6 10.97 64.18 30.18
N SER A 7 11.07 63.11 30.97
CA SER A 7 10.11 61.99 30.94
C SER A 7 8.80 62.41 31.61
N SER A 8 7.82 62.78 30.80
CA SER A 8 6.45 63.08 31.24
C SER A 8 5.72 61.78 31.59
N SER A 9 5.46 61.59 32.88
CA SER A 9 4.69 60.46 33.43
C SER A 9 3.21 60.57 33.02
N HIS A 10 2.83 59.92 31.92
CA HIS A 10 1.43 59.79 31.49
C HIS A 10 0.61 58.97 32.50
N LYS A 11 -0.46 59.57 33.05
CA LYS A 11 -1.43 58.87 33.91
C LYS A 11 -2.16 57.78 33.10
N PRO A 12 -2.26 56.54 33.60
CA PRO A 12 -3.00 55.50 32.91
C PRO A 12 -4.50 55.83 32.89
N ILE A 13 -5.08 55.81 31.70
CA ILE A 13 -6.50 56.08 31.45
C ILE A 13 -7.32 55.04 32.23
N SER A 14 -8.09 55.50 33.22
CA SER A 14 -8.82 54.66 34.20
C SER A 14 -9.91 53.75 33.60
N GLY A 15 -10.16 53.85 32.30
CA GLY A 15 -11.10 53.02 31.55
C GLY A 15 -10.53 51.71 31.00
N VAL A 16 -9.21 51.58 30.84
CA VAL A 16 -8.60 50.42 30.15
C VAL A 16 -8.83 49.12 30.94
N LYS A 17 -8.74 49.18 32.27
CA LYS A 17 -8.96 48.00 33.13
C LYS A 17 -10.38 47.45 33.01
N LYS A 18 -11.38 48.33 32.88
CA LYS A 18 -12.78 47.94 32.68
C LYS A 18 -13.01 47.32 31.30
N LEU A 19 -12.33 47.84 30.27
CA LEU A 19 -12.43 47.31 28.91
C LEU A 19 -11.83 45.90 28.81
N VAL A 20 -10.65 45.69 29.41
CA VAL A 20 -9.96 44.38 29.46
C VAL A 20 -10.78 43.35 30.24
N GLN A 21 -11.48 43.76 31.30
CA GLN A 21 -12.38 42.86 32.02
C GLN A 21 -13.65 42.54 31.24
N ARG A 22 -14.17 43.50 30.45
CA ARG A 22 -15.35 43.30 29.58
C ARG A 22 -15.07 42.29 28.47
N THR A 23 -13.89 42.32 27.87
CA THR A 23 -13.49 41.35 26.84
C THR A 23 -13.28 39.95 27.42
N LYS A 24 -12.70 39.84 28.63
CA LYS A 24 -12.49 38.56 29.30
C LYS A 24 -13.79 37.84 29.72
N LYS A 25 -14.89 38.59 29.90
CA LYS A 25 -16.20 38.08 30.30
C LYS A 25 -17.14 37.80 29.11
N MET A 26 -16.67 37.92 27.87
CA MET A 26 -17.46 37.51 26.72
C MET A 26 -17.52 35.98 26.66
N ARG A 27 -18.59 35.42 27.24
CA ARG A 27 -18.96 34.01 27.08
C ARG A 27 -19.57 33.88 25.69
N PHE A 28 -18.79 33.37 24.75
CA PHE A 28 -19.28 33.03 23.42
C PHE A 28 -20.49 32.08 23.55
N PRO A 29 -21.55 32.28 22.75
CA PRO A 29 -22.72 31.42 22.80
C PRO A 29 -22.32 29.97 22.52
N ARG A 30 -22.95 29.00 23.21
CA ARG A 30 -22.63 27.55 23.06
C ARG A 30 -22.59 27.08 21.60
N ARG A 31 -23.41 27.68 20.73
CA ARG A 31 -23.41 27.42 19.28
C ARG A 31 -22.13 27.86 18.57
N ALA A 32 -21.52 29.00 18.95
CA ALA A 32 -20.26 29.45 18.35
C ALA A 32 -19.11 28.50 18.70
N ASN A 33 -19.05 28.00 19.94
CA ASN A 33 -18.09 26.96 20.32
C ASN A 33 -18.35 25.64 19.58
N GLN A 34 -19.60 25.34 19.23
CA GLN A 34 -19.96 24.16 18.45
C GLN A 34 -19.47 24.27 17.00
N PHE A 35 -19.58 25.45 16.38
CA PHE A 35 -19.03 25.70 15.03
C PHE A 35 -17.50 25.68 14.99
N LEU A 36 -16.85 26.15 16.05
CA LEU A 36 -15.38 26.07 16.19
C LEU A 36 -14.91 24.63 16.42
N GLN A 37 -15.68 23.80 17.15
CA GLN A 37 -15.38 22.37 17.32
C GLN A 37 -15.60 21.56 16.04
N MET A 38 -16.62 21.89 15.22
CA MET A 38 -16.82 21.27 13.90
C MET A 38 -15.73 21.62 12.88
N GLN A 39 -14.93 22.66 13.14
CA GLN A 39 -13.82 23.07 12.27
C GLN A 39 -12.49 22.40 12.67
N ASP A 40 -12.45 21.79 13.86
CA ASP A 40 -11.34 20.97 14.38
C ASP A 40 -11.52 19.48 14.03
N ASP A 41 -12.58 19.15 13.30
CA ASP A 41 -12.66 17.89 12.56
C ASP A 41 -11.64 18.00 11.43
N ASN A 42 -10.48 17.35 11.61
CA ASN A 42 -9.38 17.19 10.64
C ASN A 42 -9.90 16.51 9.35
N GLY A 43 -10.70 17.24 8.58
CA GLY A 43 -11.68 16.67 7.67
C GLY A 43 -11.11 15.97 6.45
N TYR A 44 -9.82 16.15 6.17
CA TYR A 44 -9.11 15.43 5.12
C TYR A 44 -7.62 15.45 5.48
N SER A 45 -7.04 14.28 5.74
CA SER A 45 -5.57 14.14 5.76
C SER A 45 -5.09 13.90 4.32
N ALA A 46 -3.92 14.44 3.97
CA ALA A 46 -3.30 14.15 2.67
C ALA A 46 -3.08 12.63 2.47
N ASP A 47 -2.95 11.90 3.58
CA ASP A 47 -2.80 10.45 3.61
C ASP A 47 -4.04 9.70 3.09
N GLN A 48 -5.24 10.31 3.14
CA GLN A 48 -6.47 9.69 2.62
C GLN A 48 -6.51 9.65 1.08
N PHE A 49 -5.72 10.52 0.42
CA PHE A 49 -5.54 10.52 -1.03
C PHE A 49 -4.36 9.67 -1.48
N MET A 50 -3.55 9.17 -0.54
CA MET A 50 -2.50 8.23 -0.87
C MET A 50 -3.12 6.85 -1.02
N ALA A 51 -2.84 6.20 -2.16
CA ALA A 51 -3.23 4.81 -2.34
C ALA A 51 -2.67 3.99 -1.17
N PRO A 52 -3.48 3.13 -0.53
CA PRO A 52 -3.00 2.27 0.54
C PRO A 52 -1.80 1.49 0.02
N ASN A 53 -0.71 1.45 0.79
CA ASN A 53 0.50 0.72 0.41
C ASN A 53 0.10 -0.72 0.03
N PRO A 54 0.25 -1.13 -1.24
CA PRO A 54 -0.20 -2.43 -1.70
C PRO A 54 0.56 -3.50 -0.93
N GLN A 55 -0.14 -4.21 -0.05
CA GLN A 55 0.45 -5.33 0.67
C GLN A 55 0.74 -6.43 -0.35
N ILE A 56 2.02 -6.78 -0.50
CA ILE A 56 2.45 -7.78 -1.47
C ILE A 56 1.96 -9.16 -0.98
N PRO A 57 1.08 -9.87 -1.71
CA PRO A 57 0.54 -11.15 -1.29
C PRO A 57 1.59 -12.26 -1.47
N TRP A 58 2.56 -12.31 -0.54
CA TRP A 58 3.70 -13.22 -0.55
C TRP A 58 3.30 -14.70 -0.65
N LYS A 59 2.19 -15.09 -0.02
CA LYS A 59 1.69 -16.47 -0.04
C LYS A 59 1.33 -16.93 -1.44
N SER A 60 0.60 -16.11 -2.19
CA SER A 60 0.19 -16.40 -3.57
C SER A 60 1.38 -16.44 -4.52
N ILE A 61 2.37 -15.55 -4.32
CA ILE A 61 3.61 -15.54 -5.10
C ILE A 61 4.42 -16.82 -4.85
N VAL A 62 4.60 -17.21 -3.59
CA VAL A 62 5.32 -18.44 -3.22
C VAL A 62 4.63 -19.66 -3.84
N LEU A 63 3.31 -19.75 -3.76
CA LEU A 63 2.55 -20.84 -4.35
C LEU A 63 2.73 -20.90 -5.88
N ALA A 64 2.65 -19.76 -6.57
CA ALA A 64 2.86 -19.67 -8.01
C ALA A 64 4.27 -20.11 -8.43
N VAL A 65 5.29 -19.67 -7.68
CA VAL A 65 6.69 -20.06 -7.91
C VAL A 65 6.88 -21.56 -7.72
N VAL A 66 6.30 -22.16 -6.66
CA VAL A 66 6.36 -23.61 -6.43
C VAL A 66 5.71 -24.36 -7.59
N LEU A 67 4.53 -23.93 -8.03
CA LEU A 67 3.81 -24.54 -9.16
C LEU A 67 4.62 -24.45 -10.46
N PHE A 68 5.26 -23.31 -10.70
CA PHE A 68 6.13 -23.08 -11.85
C PHE A 68 7.35 -23.99 -11.84
N VAL A 69 8.04 -24.11 -10.69
CA VAL A 69 9.22 -24.98 -10.56
C VAL A 69 8.84 -26.44 -10.77
N ILE A 70 7.79 -26.92 -10.10
CA ILE A 70 7.32 -28.31 -10.26
C ILE A 70 6.89 -28.57 -11.71
N GLY A 71 6.16 -27.65 -12.34
CA GLY A 71 5.74 -27.73 -13.73
C GLY A 71 6.93 -27.77 -14.70
N ALA A 72 7.92 -26.90 -14.52
CA ALA A 72 9.13 -26.85 -15.34
C ALA A 72 9.99 -28.12 -15.22
N VAL A 73 10.13 -28.65 -14.00
CA VAL A 73 10.84 -29.92 -13.74
C VAL A 73 10.07 -31.09 -14.38
N GLY A 74 8.75 -31.17 -14.19
CA GLY A 74 7.92 -32.20 -14.82
C GLY A 74 7.95 -32.15 -16.35
N LEU A 75 7.90 -30.94 -16.92
CA LEU A 75 7.95 -30.72 -18.37
C LEU A 75 9.32 -31.12 -18.94
N THR A 76 10.42 -30.74 -18.29
CA THR A 76 11.77 -31.11 -18.73
C THR A 76 12.01 -32.61 -18.64
N ILE A 77 11.59 -33.26 -17.55
CA ILE A 77 11.69 -34.73 -17.42
C ILE A 77 10.78 -35.43 -18.44
N GLY A 78 9.53 -34.99 -18.60
CA GLY A 78 8.60 -35.54 -19.59
C GLY A 78 9.11 -35.41 -21.03
N ALA A 79 9.74 -34.28 -21.36
CA ALA A 79 10.37 -34.06 -22.66
C ALA A 79 11.57 -34.98 -22.87
N LEU A 80 12.45 -35.11 -21.87
CA LEU A 80 13.59 -36.03 -21.89
C LEU A 80 13.16 -37.50 -22.08
N LEU A 81 12.07 -37.91 -21.41
CA LEU A 81 11.48 -39.24 -21.60
C LEU A 81 10.99 -39.43 -23.03
N LYS A 82 10.32 -38.44 -23.61
CA LYS A 82 9.79 -38.51 -24.99
C LYS A 82 10.88 -38.54 -26.06
N VAL A 83 11.99 -37.84 -25.85
CA VAL A 83 13.14 -37.83 -26.78
C VAL A 83 13.94 -39.14 -26.68
N GLY A 84 13.70 -39.97 -25.67
CA GLY A 84 14.31 -41.30 -25.54
C GLY A 84 15.79 -41.24 -25.13
N ILE A 85 16.24 -40.13 -24.53
CA ILE A 85 17.65 -39.94 -24.16
C ILE A 85 18.04 -40.76 -22.91
N ILE A 86 17.10 -41.00 -21.98
CA ILE A 86 17.47 -41.40 -20.59
C ILE A 86 16.86 -42.73 -20.12
N VAL A 87 15.78 -43.27 -20.70
CA VAL A 87 15.11 -44.46 -20.14
C VAL A 87 14.54 -45.41 -21.20
N SER A 88 14.71 -46.72 -20.95
CA SER A 88 14.21 -47.89 -21.67
C SER A 88 12.76 -47.75 -22.22
N PRO A 89 12.40 -48.44 -23.32
CA PRO A 89 11.11 -48.29 -24.01
C PRO A 89 9.87 -48.43 -23.12
N ASP A 90 9.95 -49.17 -22.01
CA ASP A 90 8.86 -49.36 -21.04
C ASP A 90 8.37 -48.06 -20.38
N TRP A 91 9.21 -47.02 -20.34
CA TRP A 91 8.89 -45.73 -19.68
C TRP A 91 8.42 -44.66 -20.66
N LEU A 92 8.48 -44.92 -21.97
CA LEU A 92 8.10 -43.97 -23.01
C LEU A 92 6.60 -43.63 -22.95
N ASP A 93 5.77 -44.61 -22.60
CA ASP A 93 4.33 -44.44 -22.42
C ASP A 93 3.98 -43.59 -21.18
N LYS A 94 4.86 -43.57 -20.18
CA LYS A 94 4.71 -42.78 -18.95
C LYS A 94 5.15 -41.32 -19.12
N GLY A 95 5.96 -41.02 -20.13
CA GLY A 95 6.42 -39.66 -20.42
C GLY A 95 5.31 -38.71 -20.89
N THR A 96 4.35 -39.22 -21.66
CA THR A 96 3.23 -38.42 -22.19
C THR A 96 2.35 -37.80 -21.10
N PRO A 97 1.81 -38.57 -20.12
CA PRO A 97 1.00 -37.97 -19.05
C PRO A 97 1.82 -37.01 -18.18
N LEU A 98 3.10 -37.30 -17.91
CA LEU A 98 3.97 -36.40 -17.15
C LEU A 98 4.20 -35.07 -17.88
N LEU A 99 4.40 -35.12 -19.19
CA LEU A 99 4.57 -33.92 -20.03
C LEU A 99 3.29 -33.07 -20.04
N VAL A 100 2.12 -33.70 -20.19
CA VAL A 100 0.83 -33.01 -20.16
C VAL A 100 0.59 -32.39 -18.78
N LEU A 101 0.88 -33.12 -17.70
CA LEU A 101 0.72 -32.61 -16.33
C LEU A 101 1.67 -31.43 -16.05
N GLY A 102 2.93 -31.55 -16.48
CA GLY A 102 3.93 -30.49 -16.36
C GLY A 102 3.51 -29.23 -17.09
N ALA A 103 3.01 -29.37 -18.33
CA ALA A 103 2.46 -28.25 -19.10
C ALA A 103 1.24 -27.61 -18.41
N LEU A 104 0.33 -28.43 -17.87
CA LEU A 104 -0.87 -27.94 -17.19
C LEU A 104 -0.56 -27.16 -15.90
N CYS A 105 0.45 -27.58 -15.14
CA CYS A 105 0.91 -26.85 -13.94
C CYS A 105 1.77 -25.62 -14.29
N PHE A 106 2.48 -25.65 -15.42
CA PHE A 106 3.33 -24.55 -15.87
C PHE A 106 2.51 -23.31 -16.30
N ILE A 107 1.37 -23.49 -16.98
CA ILE A 107 0.52 -22.38 -17.44
C ILE A 107 0.08 -21.44 -16.30
N PRO A 108 -0.57 -21.92 -15.22
CA PRO A 108 -0.97 -21.06 -14.11
C PRO A 108 0.23 -20.52 -13.32
N GLY A 109 1.29 -21.32 -13.14
CA GLY A 109 2.51 -20.88 -12.46
C GLY A 109 3.21 -19.72 -13.19
N ALA A 110 3.41 -19.85 -14.50
CA ALA A 110 4.06 -18.84 -15.32
C ALA A 110 3.22 -17.55 -15.42
N TYR A 111 1.89 -17.68 -15.52
CA TYR A 111 0.98 -16.52 -15.54
C TYR A 111 1.10 -15.68 -14.28
N HIS A 112 1.00 -16.29 -13.10
CA HIS A 112 1.07 -15.57 -11.82
C HIS A 112 2.47 -15.04 -11.50
N VAL A 113 3.53 -15.78 -11.84
CA VAL A 113 4.91 -15.30 -11.70
C VAL A 113 5.18 -14.11 -12.64
N GLY A 114 4.69 -14.16 -13.88
CA GLY A 114 4.79 -13.05 -14.82
C GLY A 114 4.06 -11.81 -14.32
N LEU A 115 2.83 -11.98 -13.84
CA LEU A 115 2.05 -10.89 -13.24
C LEU A 115 2.78 -10.24 -12.07
N ALA A 116 3.33 -11.06 -11.17
CA ALA A 116 4.09 -10.60 -10.02
C ALA A 116 5.39 -9.90 -10.44
N TYR A 117 6.05 -10.38 -11.50
CA TYR A 117 7.25 -9.74 -12.06
C TYR A 117 6.94 -8.36 -12.66
N TYR A 118 5.84 -8.21 -13.39
CA TYR A 118 5.39 -6.92 -13.91
C TYR A 118 4.99 -5.95 -12.79
N ALA A 119 4.36 -6.45 -11.72
CA ALA A 119 4.07 -5.65 -10.53
C ALA A 119 5.35 -5.25 -9.75
N TYR A 120 6.37 -6.12 -9.71
CA TYR A 120 7.66 -5.82 -9.08
C TYR A 120 8.48 -4.77 -9.84
N GLN A 121 8.37 -4.73 -11.17
CA GLN A 121 9.03 -3.70 -11.99
C GLN A 121 8.35 -2.32 -11.94
N GLU A 122 7.34 -2.12 -11.09
CA GLU A 122 6.62 -0.84 -10.92
C GLU A 122 6.04 -0.31 -12.24
N TYR A 123 5.55 -1.18 -13.12
CA TYR A 123 4.82 -0.74 -14.31
C TYR A 123 3.50 -0.08 -13.91
N GLU A 124 3.36 1.21 -14.25
CA GLU A 124 2.22 2.07 -13.94
C GLU A 124 0.90 1.41 -14.42
N GLY A 125 0.05 0.96 -13.48
CA GLY A 125 -1.23 0.31 -13.75
C GLY A 125 -1.35 -1.16 -13.34
N TYR A 126 -0.27 -1.82 -12.91
CA TYR A 126 -0.33 -3.17 -12.33
C TYR A 126 -0.32 -3.13 -10.80
N SER A 127 -1.51 -3.29 -10.19
CA SER A 127 -1.67 -3.37 -8.73
C SER A 127 -1.85 -4.82 -8.29
N PHE A 128 -1.22 -5.19 -7.17
CA PHE A 128 -1.38 -6.49 -6.53
C PHE A 128 -2.84 -6.80 -6.12
N SER A 129 -3.72 -5.79 -6.12
CA SER A 129 -5.14 -5.90 -5.81
C SER A 129 -5.98 -6.80 -6.73
N HIS A 130 -5.42 -7.27 -7.86
CA HIS A 130 -6.09 -8.22 -8.76
C HIS A 130 -5.67 -9.68 -8.54
N ILE A 131 -4.70 -9.95 -7.67
CA ILE A 131 -4.36 -11.32 -7.27
C ILE A 131 -5.38 -11.75 -6.21
N PRO A 132 -6.14 -12.84 -6.41
CA PRO A 132 -6.99 -13.37 -5.36
C PRO A 132 -6.14 -13.77 -4.14
N ASP A 133 -6.51 -13.25 -2.98
CA ASP A 133 -5.93 -13.61 -1.69
C ASP A 133 -6.37 -15.04 -1.34
N MET A 134 -5.41 -15.94 -1.12
CA MET A 134 -5.67 -17.36 -0.81
C MET A 134 -5.94 -17.60 0.70
N ASP A 135 -6.42 -16.58 1.42
CA ASP A 135 -6.47 -16.54 2.90
C ASP A 135 -7.91 -16.56 3.50
N ASP A 136 -8.93 -16.96 2.74
CA ASP A 136 -10.29 -17.24 3.25
C ASP A 136 -10.52 -18.72 3.60
#